data_AF-A0A9D2LYG0-F1
#
_entry.id   AF-A0A9D2LYG0-F1
#
_cell.length_a   1.000
_cell.length_b   1.000
_cell.length_c   1.000
_cell.angle_alpha   90.00
_cell.angle_beta   90.00
_cell.angle_gamma   90.00
#
_symmetry.space_group_name_H-M   'P 1'
#
loop_
_entity.id
_entity.type
_entity.pdbx_description
1 polymer ?
#
loop_
_entity_poly.entity_id
_entity_poly.type
_entity_poly.pdbx_seq_one_letter_code
_entity_poly.pdbx_strand_id
1 'polypeptide(L)'
;MHFLTLTAVQIPDMEEDLAKNSIVEEQKKKLQEAAKENGGETAFHSVFQQWLEQFSATFSRAVDEAVAEQLEPFNTSTDDPNYLEFVDQTEELKREYEGTIDCIKLPQGKIVPARYGFYQNRFEIQNGKVFQRKAGPARQPRRTKRAKRMQVYQNYPFQKLYRDFRQFAEEWAFADWHEEQQAYGYYSNPDAQWDWYSIGGRWPCQLLVKDSCTEYVPSEFEPGDADGDRRPPKGYRWVSAARMKNIQWDAIRKHHRAVLAERYSRLKDIFQTRVLPQGFYGKCEEDGIQLGGELIFRKDETLEEYLFRTDWYRTRKYPMPTCNFLDLDGNWEGEASFGWNSYSQDWEDALDDFLSGLSPEDVLVVVDCHI
;
A
#
# COMPACT_ATOMS: atom_id res chain seq x y z
N MET A 1 0.56 1.23 -4.06
CA MET A 1 -0.44 0.16 -3.82
C MET A 1 -0.43 -0.20 -2.35
N HIS A 2 -1.57 -0.47 -1.72
CA HIS A 2 -1.63 -0.82 -0.28
C HIS A 2 -1.79 -2.31 -0.05
N PHE A 3 -1.11 -2.86 0.94
CA PHE A 3 -1.20 -4.27 1.33
C PHE A 3 -1.07 -4.45 2.85
N LEU A 4 -1.67 -5.52 3.36
CA LEU A 4 -1.62 -5.87 4.78
C LEU A 4 -0.33 -6.63 5.09
N THR A 5 0.37 -6.17 6.13
CA THR A 5 1.51 -6.86 6.73
C THR A 5 1.26 -7.05 8.22
N LEU A 6 1.52 -8.24 8.75
CA LEU A 6 1.60 -8.46 10.20
C LEU A 6 3.04 -8.36 10.65
N THR A 7 3.29 -7.71 11.78
CA THR A 7 4.60 -7.77 12.42
C THR A 7 4.45 -8.05 13.90
N ALA A 8 5.51 -8.54 14.53
CA ALA A 8 5.54 -8.75 15.97
C ALA A 8 6.68 -7.97 16.61
N VAL A 9 6.41 -7.28 17.72
CA VAL A 9 7.41 -6.51 18.48
C VAL A 9 7.39 -6.90 19.95
N GLN A 10 8.52 -6.70 20.62
CA GLN A 10 8.67 -6.93 22.06
C GLN A 10 8.60 -5.61 22.82
N ILE A 11 7.51 -5.42 23.57
CA ILE A 11 7.31 -4.24 24.41
C ILE A 11 7.42 -4.66 25.88
N PRO A 12 8.36 -4.10 26.65
CA PRO A 12 8.48 -4.40 28.07
C PRO A 12 7.22 -3.94 28.85
N ASP A 13 7.09 -4.36 30.09
CA ASP A 13 6.10 -3.76 30.98
C ASP A 13 6.50 -2.30 31.25
N MET A 14 5.54 -1.39 31.11
CA MET A 14 5.79 0.05 31.23
C MET A 14 4.72 0.71 32.11
N GLU A 15 5.14 1.72 32.87
CA GLU A 15 4.21 2.62 33.56
C GLU A 15 3.67 3.67 32.59
N GLU A 16 2.41 4.06 32.78
CA GLU A 16 1.79 5.11 31.96
C GLU A 16 2.42 6.48 32.21
N ASP A 17 2.81 7.15 31.13
CA ASP A 17 3.34 8.52 31.15
C ASP A 17 2.15 9.48 31.06
N LEU A 18 1.55 9.73 32.21
CA LEU A 18 0.37 10.60 32.33
C LEU A 18 0.64 12.03 31.83
N ALA A 19 1.89 12.50 31.87
CA ALA A 19 2.24 13.81 31.37
C ALA A 19 2.15 13.86 29.84
N LYS A 20 2.78 12.91 29.13
CA LYS A 20 2.66 12.81 27.67
C LYS A 20 1.23 12.55 27.24
N ASN A 21 0.50 11.67 27.93
CA ASN A 21 -0.89 11.38 27.62
C ASN A 21 -1.75 12.66 27.73
N SER A 22 -1.53 13.47 28.76
CA SER A 22 -2.24 14.74 28.94
C SER A 22 -1.96 15.75 27.81
N ILE A 23 -0.73 15.78 27.29
CA ILE A 23 -0.36 16.65 26.16
C ILE A 23 -1.12 16.23 24.89
N VAL A 24 -1.18 14.92 24.61
CA VAL A 24 -1.91 14.38 23.45
C VAL A 24 -3.41 14.70 23.58
N GLU A 25 -3.99 14.54 24.77
CA GLU A 25 -5.39 14.90 25.03
C GLU A 25 -5.67 16.40 24.87
N GLU A 26 -4.72 17.27 25.23
CA GLU A 26 -4.84 18.71 24.97
C GLU A 26 -4.80 19.02 23.46
N GLN A 27 -3.93 18.34 22.70
CA GLN A 27 -3.85 18.47 21.24
C GLN A 27 -5.14 18.01 20.56
N LYS A 28 -5.73 16.89 21.01
CA LYS A 28 -7.03 16.41 20.51
C LYS A 28 -8.12 17.46 20.72
N LYS A 29 -8.19 18.07 21.90
CA LYS A 29 -9.17 19.14 22.20
C LYS A 29 -8.98 20.35 21.30
N LYS A 30 -7.74 20.83 21.12
CA LYS A 30 -7.42 21.95 20.23
C LYS A 30 -7.83 21.66 18.78
N LEU A 31 -7.59 20.43 18.30
CA LEU A 31 -7.99 20.01 16.96
C LEU A 31 -9.51 20.01 16.79
N GLN A 32 -10.26 19.52 17.79
CA GLN A 32 -11.72 19.54 17.79
C GLN A 32 -12.29 20.96 17.85
N GLU A 33 -11.68 21.86 18.62
CA GLU A 33 -12.06 23.27 18.69
C GLU A 33 -11.82 23.97 17.34
N ALA A 34 -10.63 23.79 16.74
CA ALA A 34 -10.31 24.33 15.43
C ALA A 34 -11.26 23.81 14.33
N ALA A 35 -11.66 22.53 14.37
CA ALA A 35 -12.63 21.98 13.44
C ALA A 35 -14.01 22.65 13.58
N LYS A 36 -14.46 22.93 14.82
CA LYS A 36 -15.72 23.65 15.07
C LYS A 36 -15.66 25.09 14.57
N GLU A 37 -14.54 25.79 14.80
CA GLU A 37 -14.34 27.17 14.35
C GLU A 37 -14.31 27.29 12.81
N ASN A 38 -13.74 26.30 12.13
CA ASN A 38 -13.63 26.26 10.67
C ASN A 38 -14.89 25.74 9.94
N GLY A 39 -16.01 25.60 10.64
CA GLY A 39 -17.30 25.22 10.04
C GLY A 39 -17.48 23.73 9.80
N GLY A 40 -16.66 22.86 10.40
CA GLY A 40 -16.82 21.41 10.36
C GLY A 40 -15.50 20.63 10.33
N GLU A 41 -15.62 19.33 10.57
CA GLU A 41 -14.49 18.40 10.43
C GLU A 41 -14.12 18.25 8.96
N THR A 42 -12.83 18.26 8.67
CA THR A 42 -12.28 18.01 7.33
C THR A 42 -11.58 16.66 7.33
N ALA A 43 -11.30 16.10 6.15
CA ALA A 43 -10.50 14.88 6.05
C ALA A 43 -9.14 15.01 6.77
N PHE A 44 -8.53 16.21 6.74
CA PHE A 44 -7.29 16.49 7.47
C PHE A 44 -7.50 16.41 8.98
N HIS A 45 -8.57 17.03 9.52
CA HIS A 45 -8.87 16.94 10.96
C HIS A 45 -9.07 15.48 11.40
N SER A 46 -9.75 14.67 10.59
CA SER A 46 -10.01 13.25 10.88
C SER A 46 -8.71 12.43 10.94
N VAL A 47 -7.82 12.59 9.96
CA VAL A 47 -6.51 11.90 9.93
C VAL A 47 -5.66 12.28 11.15
N PHE A 48 -5.56 13.58 11.47
CA PHE A 48 -4.79 14.02 12.64
C PHE A 48 -5.40 13.54 13.96
N GLN A 49 -6.73 13.43 14.04
CA GLN A 49 -7.40 12.91 15.23
C GLN A 49 -7.10 11.42 15.43
N GLN A 50 -7.15 10.62 14.36
CA GLN A 50 -6.79 9.19 14.39
C GLN A 50 -5.33 9.01 14.82
N TRP A 51 -4.43 9.79 14.23
CA TRP A 51 -3.02 9.80 14.62
C TRP A 51 -2.88 10.10 16.13
N LEU A 52 -3.47 11.19 16.63
CA LEU A 52 -3.42 11.50 18.07
C LEU A 52 -4.06 10.41 18.95
N GLU A 53 -5.09 9.71 18.47
CA GLU A 53 -5.69 8.58 19.18
C GLU A 53 -4.69 7.43 19.33
N GLN A 54 -3.92 7.14 18.27
CA GLN A 54 -2.85 6.14 18.26
C GLN A 54 -1.74 6.47 19.26
N PHE A 55 -1.35 7.74 19.42
CA PHE A 55 -0.29 8.15 20.35
C PHE A 55 -0.76 8.44 21.78
N SER A 56 -2.01 8.10 22.12
CA SER A 56 -2.64 8.51 23.39
C SER A 56 -2.12 7.80 24.64
N ALA A 57 -1.59 6.58 24.52
CA ALA A 57 -1.09 5.77 25.63
C ALA A 57 0.40 5.46 25.49
N THR A 58 1.11 5.23 26.61
CA THR A 58 2.55 4.88 26.57
C THR A 58 2.80 3.63 25.76
N PHE A 59 1.98 2.59 25.95
CA PHE A 59 2.09 1.34 25.22
C PHE A 59 2.05 1.57 23.70
N SER A 60 1.11 2.35 23.21
CA SER A 60 0.93 2.57 21.76
C SER A 60 2.09 3.34 21.14
N ARG A 61 2.70 4.28 21.87
CA ARG A 61 3.92 4.98 21.43
C ARG A 61 5.12 4.05 21.36
N ALA A 62 5.28 3.17 22.34
CA ALA A 62 6.36 2.17 22.34
C ALA A 62 6.20 1.17 21.19
N VAL A 63 4.96 0.77 20.86
CA VAL A 63 4.67 -0.05 19.68
C VAL A 63 5.05 0.68 18.39
N ASP A 64 4.70 1.95 18.26
CA ASP A 64 5.06 2.75 17.08
C ASP A 64 6.58 2.84 16.86
N GLU A 65 7.33 3.15 17.92
CA GLU A 65 8.80 3.19 17.90
C GLU A 65 9.40 1.83 17.52
N ALA A 66 8.95 0.74 18.15
CA ALA A 66 9.45 -0.59 17.87
C ALA A 66 9.12 -1.08 16.45
N VAL A 67 7.94 -0.75 15.93
CA VAL A 67 7.53 -1.08 14.56
C VAL A 67 8.37 -0.30 13.55
N ALA A 68 8.67 0.97 13.82
CA ALA A 68 9.56 1.76 12.98
C ALA A 68 10.96 1.15 12.89
N GLU A 69 11.55 0.76 14.03
CA GLU A 69 12.85 0.08 14.06
C GLU A 69 12.82 -1.26 13.30
N GLN A 70 11.76 -2.05 13.47
CA GLN A 70 11.64 -3.36 12.84
C GLN A 70 11.45 -3.27 11.31
N LEU A 71 10.72 -2.25 10.83
CA LEU A 71 10.41 -2.07 9.40
C LEU A 71 11.51 -1.33 8.62
N GLU A 72 12.37 -0.56 9.28
CA GLU A 72 13.39 0.28 8.64
C GLU A 72 14.30 -0.47 7.64
N PRO A 73 14.75 -1.72 7.89
CA PRO A 73 15.54 -2.48 6.92
C PRO A 73 14.84 -2.71 5.58
N PHE A 74 13.52 -2.55 5.51
CA PHE A 74 12.68 -2.78 4.33
C PHE A 74 12.16 -1.48 3.70
N ASN A 75 12.64 -0.32 4.17
CA ASN A 75 12.27 0.99 3.66
C ASN A 75 12.99 1.28 2.33
N THR A 76 12.22 1.60 1.28
CA THR A 76 12.72 1.95 -0.05
C THR A 76 13.55 3.23 -0.04
N SER A 77 13.26 4.13 0.91
CA SER A 77 13.91 5.44 1.06
C SER A 77 14.71 5.53 2.36
N THR A 78 15.24 4.40 2.87
CA THR A 78 16.15 4.44 4.01
C THR A 78 17.42 5.23 3.67
N ASP A 79 17.86 6.04 4.63
CA ASP A 79 19.16 6.73 4.57
C ASP A 79 20.24 5.94 5.34
N ASP A 80 19.92 4.79 5.94
CA ASP A 80 20.90 3.98 6.67
C ASP A 80 21.78 3.20 5.67
N PRO A 81 23.10 3.49 5.62
CA PRO A 81 24.01 2.84 4.68
C PRO A 81 24.17 1.33 4.94
N ASN A 82 23.77 0.81 6.11
CA ASN A 82 23.83 -0.63 6.40
C ASN A 82 22.84 -1.45 5.56
N TYR A 83 21.78 -0.82 5.05
CA TYR A 83 20.75 -1.46 4.23
C TYR A 83 20.86 -1.09 2.75
N LEU A 84 21.89 -0.33 2.36
CA LEU A 84 22.03 0.18 1.01
C LEU A 84 23.13 -0.53 0.25
N GLU A 85 22.79 -1.01 -0.95
CA GLU A 85 23.74 -1.55 -1.90
C GLU A 85 23.93 -0.60 -3.08
N PHE A 86 25.18 -0.47 -3.55
CA PHE A 86 25.48 0.33 -4.72
C PHE A 86 25.13 -0.44 -6.00
N VAL A 87 24.25 0.14 -6.81
CA VAL A 87 23.87 -0.37 -8.12
C VAL A 87 24.73 0.32 -9.18
N ASP A 88 25.75 -0.38 -9.66
CA ASP A 88 26.61 0.11 -10.75
C ASP A 88 25.90 0.04 -12.10
N GLN A 89 25.70 1.20 -12.73
CA GLN A 89 25.08 1.35 -14.05
C GLN A 89 26.10 1.69 -15.14
N THR A 90 27.38 1.76 -14.83
CA THR A 90 28.44 2.26 -15.73
C THR A 90 28.47 1.51 -17.06
N GLU A 91 28.43 0.19 -17.04
CA GLU A 91 28.48 -0.62 -18.27
C GLU A 91 27.17 -0.56 -19.07
N GLU A 92 26.03 -0.43 -18.41
CA GLU A 92 24.74 -0.21 -19.07
C GLU A 92 24.75 1.14 -19.80
N LEU A 93 25.18 2.20 -19.12
CA LEU A 93 25.29 3.53 -19.69
C LEU A 93 26.29 3.59 -20.85
N LYS A 94 27.42 2.86 -20.78
CA LYS A 94 28.37 2.77 -21.90
C LYS A 94 27.74 2.13 -23.13
N ARG A 95 26.98 1.04 -22.94
CA ARG A 95 26.23 0.39 -24.03
C ARG A 95 25.17 1.31 -24.61
N GLU A 96 24.46 2.08 -23.78
CA GLU A 96 23.49 3.07 -24.25
C GLU A 96 24.19 4.19 -25.05
N TYR A 97 25.35 4.66 -24.60
CA TYR A 97 26.13 5.69 -25.27
C TYR A 97 26.65 5.26 -26.66
N GLU A 98 26.95 3.98 -26.84
CA GLU A 98 27.28 3.39 -28.15
C GLU A 98 26.05 3.24 -29.07
N GLY A 99 24.85 3.41 -28.49
CA GLY A 99 23.57 3.34 -29.17
C GLY A 99 23.20 4.58 -29.96
N THR A 100 21.90 4.66 -30.30
CA THR A 100 21.36 5.71 -31.16
C THR A 100 19.99 6.16 -30.69
N ILE A 101 19.60 7.37 -31.08
CA ILE A 101 18.29 7.94 -30.77
C ILE A 101 17.74 8.76 -31.94
N ASP A 102 16.41 8.81 -32.05
CA ASP A 102 15.74 9.72 -32.96
C ASP A 102 15.91 11.18 -32.52
N CYS A 103 16.38 12.02 -33.43
CA CYS A 103 16.66 13.43 -33.22
C CYS A 103 15.85 14.33 -34.14
N ILE A 104 15.65 15.56 -33.69
CA ILE A 104 15.07 16.65 -34.47
C ILE A 104 16.12 17.73 -34.65
N LYS A 105 16.42 18.07 -35.91
CA LYS A 105 17.18 19.28 -36.22
C LYS A 105 16.24 20.46 -36.27
N LEU A 106 16.47 21.40 -35.37
CA LEU A 106 15.73 22.65 -35.25
C LEU A 106 16.03 23.57 -36.43
N PRO A 107 15.16 24.55 -36.74
CA PRO A 107 15.41 25.51 -37.81
C PRO A 107 16.69 26.33 -37.60
N GLN A 108 17.15 26.49 -36.36
CA GLN A 108 18.44 27.14 -36.04
C GLN A 108 19.67 26.25 -36.29
N GLY A 109 19.48 25.00 -36.73
CA GLY A 109 20.54 24.05 -37.02
C GLY A 109 20.93 23.13 -35.85
N LYS A 110 20.56 23.46 -34.60
CA LYS A 110 20.80 22.60 -33.42
C LYS A 110 20.04 21.28 -33.55
N ILE A 111 20.72 20.17 -33.29
CA ILE A 111 20.13 18.83 -33.23
C ILE A 111 19.80 18.53 -31.77
N VAL A 112 18.58 18.04 -31.51
CA VAL A 112 18.12 17.69 -30.16
C VAL A 112 17.41 16.33 -30.17
N PRO A 113 17.51 15.54 -29.09
CA PRO A 113 16.77 14.28 -28.99
C PRO A 113 15.26 14.49 -29.02
N ALA A 114 14.53 13.65 -29.77
CA ALA A 114 13.11 13.82 -30.01
C ALA A 114 12.24 13.41 -28.81
N ARG A 115 12.72 12.46 -28.00
CA ARG A 115 11.99 11.88 -26.85
C ARG A 115 12.46 12.37 -25.49
N TYR A 116 13.13 13.53 -25.44
CA TYR A 116 13.74 14.01 -24.22
C TYR A 116 13.32 15.44 -23.85
N GLY A 117 13.11 15.64 -22.54
CA GLY A 117 12.82 16.93 -21.91
C GLY A 117 11.73 17.74 -22.61
N PHE A 118 12.01 19.04 -22.78
CA PHE A 118 11.04 19.99 -23.36
C PHE A 118 10.56 19.61 -24.78
N TYR A 119 11.37 18.90 -25.57
CA TYR A 119 11.04 18.58 -26.96
C TYR A 119 10.09 17.39 -27.07
N GLN A 120 10.17 16.40 -26.18
CA GLN A 120 9.21 15.29 -26.07
C GLN A 120 7.77 15.81 -25.89
N ASN A 121 7.61 16.82 -25.05
CA ASN A 121 6.30 17.40 -24.75
C ASN A 121 5.74 18.28 -25.87
N ARG A 122 6.60 18.81 -26.74
CA ARG A 122 6.24 19.81 -27.74
C ARG A 122 6.14 19.26 -29.16
N PHE A 123 6.94 18.26 -29.49
CA PHE A 123 7.01 17.68 -30.82
C PHE A 123 6.89 16.15 -30.77
N GLU A 124 6.45 15.57 -31.87
CA GLU A 124 6.44 14.13 -32.07
C GLU A 124 6.77 13.80 -33.52
N ILE A 125 7.34 12.62 -33.74
CA ILE A 125 7.69 12.13 -35.07
C ILE A 125 6.60 11.15 -35.51
N GLN A 126 5.95 11.44 -36.64
CA GLN A 126 5.03 10.51 -37.30
C GLN A 126 5.45 10.34 -38.75
N ASN A 127 5.62 9.09 -39.19
CA ASN A 127 5.99 8.75 -40.57
C ASN A 127 7.20 9.57 -41.09
N GLY A 128 8.26 9.67 -40.28
CA GLY A 128 9.49 10.40 -40.60
C GLY A 128 9.35 11.94 -40.65
N LYS A 129 8.24 12.50 -40.15
CA LYS A 129 7.96 13.94 -40.15
C LYS A 129 7.70 14.46 -38.74
N VAL A 130 8.13 15.68 -38.47
CA VAL A 130 7.87 16.35 -37.19
C VAL A 130 6.47 16.97 -37.17
N PHE A 131 5.73 16.70 -36.11
CA PHE A 131 4.45 17.30 -35.75
C PHE A 131 4.59 18.04 -34.42
N GLN A 132 3.84 19.13 -34.26
CA GLN A 132 3.74 19.81 -32.97
C GLN A 132 2.56 19.20 -32.19
N ARG A 133 2.83 18.75 -30.96
CA ARG A 133 1.81 18.26 -30.03
C ARG A 133 0.88 19.39 -29.60
N LYS A 134 -0.37 19.04 -29.24
CA LYS A 134 -1.37 19.95 -28.66
C LYS A 134 -1.53 21.28 -29.44
N ALA A 135 -1.56 21.21 -30.77
CA ALA A 135 -1.57 22.40 -31.62
C ALA A 135 -2.99 22.87 -31.96
N GLY A 136 -3.23 24.18 -31.82
CA GLY A 136 -4.52 24.82 -32.08
C GLY A 136 -5.58 24.55 -31.00
N PRO A 137 -6.81 25.07 -31.18
CA PRO A 137 -7.87 24.98 -30.16
C PRO A 137 -8.24 23.54 -29.79
N ALA A 138 -8.22 22.63 -30.76
CA ALA A 138 -8.56 21.22 -30.58
C ALA A 138 -7.45 20.38 -29.92
N ARG A 139 -6.27 20.96 -29.62
CA ARG A 139 -5.12 20.29 -28.98
C ARG A 139 -4.70 18.98 -29.64
N GLN A 140 -4.81 18.89 -30.97
CA GLN A 140 -4.37 17.71 -31.74
C GLN A 140 -2.97 17.93 -32.33
N PRO A 141 -2.21 16.85 -32.60
CA PRO A 141 -0.96 16.95 -33.32
C PRO A 141 -1.14 17.59 -34.70
N ARG A 142 -0.37 18.63 -35.02
CA ARG A 142 -0.44 19.29 -36.33
C ARG A 142 0.94 19.61 -36.88
N ARG A 143 1.06 19.51 -38.21
CA ARG A 143 2.27 19.89 -38.94
C ARG A 143 2.31 21.40 -39.21
N THR A 144 2.65 22.16 -38.17
CA THR A 144 2.71 23.63 -38.21
C THR A 144 3.84 24.14 -39.12
N LYS A 145 3.82 25.43 -39.50
CA LYS A 145 4.90 26.06 -40.28
C LYS A 145 6.28 25.89 -39.64
N ARG A 146 6.34 25.87 -38.30
CA ARG A 146 7.58 25.60 -37.55
C ARG A 146 8.01 24.14 -37.68
N ALA A 147 7.10 23.19 -37.47
CA ALA A 147 7.39 21.76 -37.57
C ALA A 147 7.81 21.34 -39.00
N LYS A 148 7.25 21.98 -40.05
CA LYS A 148 7.66 21.76 -41.46
C LYS A 148 9.12 22.13 -41.74
N ARG A 149 9.72 23.03 -40.96
CA ARG A 149 11.11 23.49 -41.10
C ARG A 149 12.10 22.65 -40.30
N MET A 150 11.62 21.69 -39.52
CA MET A 150 12.44 20.76 -38.75
C MET A 150 12.71 19.50 -39.57
N GLN A 151 13.89 18.91 -39.37
CA GLN A 151 14.27 17.65 -40.02
C GLN A 151 14.38 16.54 -38.98
N VAL A 152 13.98 15.33 -39.36
CA VAL A 152 14.13 14.14 -38.52
C VAL A 152 15.45 13.47 -38.87
N TYR A 153 16.22 13.10 -37.85
CA TYR A 153 17.39 12.25 -37.96
C TYR A 153 17.08 10.96 -37.20
N GLN A 154 16.82 9.88 -37.93
CA GLN A 154 16.55 8.59 -37.31
C GLN A 154 17.85 7.90 -36.91
N ASN A 155 17.83 7.16 -35.80
CA ASN A 155 19.00 6.40 -35.30
C ASN A 155 20.28 7.26 -35.28
N TYR A 156 20.19 8.48 -34.76
CA TYR A 156 21.33 9.38 -34.66
C TYR A 156 22.24 8.94 -33.50
N PRO A 157 23.55 8.71 -33.71
CA PRO A 157 24.45 8.22 -32.66
C PRO A 157 24.57 9.20 -31.47
N PHE A 158 24.53 8.68 -30.26
CA PHE A 158 24.74 9.50 -29.04
C PHE A 158 26.13 10.14 -29.00
N GLN A 159 27.15 9.44 -29.49
CA GLN A 159 28.53 9.95 -29.66
C GLN A 159 28.64 11.21 -30.56
N LYS A 160 27.60 11.55 -31.33
CA LYS A 160 27.54 12.79 -32.12
C LYS A 160 26.74 13.90 -31.45
N LEU A 161 26.00 13.58 -30.38
CA LEU A 161 25.22 14.54 -29.59
C LEU A 161 25.99 15.00 -28.36
N TYR A 162 26.68 14.07 -27.72
CA TYR A 162 27.48 14.26 -26.52
C TYR A 162 28.94 14.05 -26.86
N ARG A 163 29.81 14.91 -26.32
CA ARG A 163 31.25 14.93 -26.65
C ARG A 163 31.97 13.68 -26.15
N ASP A 164 31.59 13.21 -24.97
CA ASP A 164 32.19 12.09 -24.27
C ASP A 164 31.15 11.38 -23.38
N PHE A 165 31.55 10.22 -22.87
CA PHE A 165 30.71 9.38 -22.02
C PHE A 165 30.24 10.10 -20.76
N ARG A 166 31.10 10.91 -20.14
CA ARG A 166 30.77 11.68 -18.94
C ARG A 166 29.62 12.64 -19.22
N GLN A 167 29.71 13.41 -20.30
CA GLN A 167 28.64 14.33 -20.68
C GLN A 167 27.32 13.59 -20.95
N PHE A 168 27.39 12.41 -21.57
CA PHE A 168 26.22 11.57 -21.76
C PHE A 168 25.63 11.09 -20.42
N ALA A 169 26.43 10.51 -19.53
CA ALA A 169 25.94 10.01 -18.24
C ALA A 169 25.29 11.13 -17.40
N GLU A 170 25.94 12.29 -17.30
CA GLU A 170 25.47 13.40 -16.44
C GLU A 170 24.32 14.20 -17.08
N GLU A 171 24.37 14.52 -18.39
CA GLU A 171 23.38 15.39 -19.03
C GLU A 171 22.22 14.65 -19.71
N TRP A 172 22.41 13.39 -20.12
CA TRP A 172 21.37 12.58 -20.74
C TRP A 172 20.71 11.65 -19.73
N ALA A 173 21.50 10.80 -19.09
CA ALA A 173 20.99 9.80 -18.16
C ALA A 173 20.71 10.37 -16.76
N PHE A 174 21.23 11.55 -16.43
CA PHE A 174 21.20 12.13 -15.08
C PHE A 174 21.76 11.17 -14.02
N ALA A 175 22.78 10.40 -14.40
CA ALA A 175 23.44 9.47 -13.49
C ALA A 175 24.49 10.22 -12.66
N ASP A 176 24.51 9.94 -11.36
CA ASP A 176 25.47 10.50 -10.43
C ASP A 176 26.78 9.70 -10.46
N TRP A 177 27.91 10.41 -10.41
CA TRP A 177 29.23 9.80 -10.27
C TRP A 177 29.55 9.60 -8.79
N HIS A 178 29.88 8.36 -8.42
CA HIS A 178 30.25 8.00 -7.06
C HIS A 178 31.76 7.76 -6.96
N GLU A 179 32.46 8.68 -6.27
CA GLU A 179 33.93 8.68 -6.19
C GLU A 179 34.50 7.47 -5.47
N GLU A 180 33.82 6.93 -4.45
CA GLU A 180 34.33 5.77 -3.71
C GLU A 180 34.30 4.49 -4.56
N GLN A 181 33.24 4.32 -5.35
CA GLN A 181 33.03 3.16 -6.21
C GLN A 181 33.69 3.34 -7.59
N GLN A 182 34.10 4.57 -7.93
CA GLN A 182 34.63 4.95 -9.25
C GLN A 182 33.69 4.53 -10.39
N ALA A 183 32.38 4.78 -10.19
CA ALA A 183 31.31 4.31 -11.07
C ALA A 183 30.14 5.30 -11.11
N TYR A 184 29.34 5.23 -12.19
CA TYR A 184 28.02 5.84 -12.26
C TYR A 184 26.97 4.88 -11.73
N GLY A 185 26.10 5.33 -10.85
CA GLY A 185 25.10 4.48 -10.23
C GLY A 185 24.28 5.20 -9.19
N TYR A 186 23.62 4.42 -8.33
CA TYR A 186 22.86 4.92 -7.19
C TYR A 186 22.85 3.85 -6.09
N TYR A 187 22.50 4.26 -4.87
CA TYR A 187 22.26 3.33 -3.77
C TYR A 187 20.80 2.95 -3.72
N SER A 188 20.52 1.66 -3.53
CA SER A 188 19.17 1.17 -3.30
C SER A 188 19.17 0.13 -2.20
N ASN A 189 18.06 0.06 -1.48
CA ASN A 189 17.80 -1.03 -0.56
C ASN A 189 17.33 -2.27 -1.35
N PRO A 190 18.12 -3.36 -1.42
CA PRO A 190 17.75 -4.56 -2.17
C PRO A 190 16.58 -5.32 -1.52
N ASP A 191 16.39 -5.15 -0.22
CA ASP A 191 15.35 -5.81 0.56
C ASP A 191 14.08 -4.95 0.67
N ALA A 192 14.04 -3.78 0.02
CA ALA A 192 12.92 -2.85 0.10
C ALA A 192 11.55 -3.48 -0.20
N GLN A 193 10.61 -3.31 0.71
CA GLN A 193 9.22 -3.80 0.60
C GLN A 193 8.19 -2.68 0.61
N TRP A 194 8.54 -1.50 1.14
CA TRP A 194 7.60 -0.38 1.30
C TRP A 194 8.25 0.99 1.07
N ASP A 195 7.48 1.98 0.64
CA ASP A 195 7.85 3.41 0.56
C ASP A 195 7.09 4.29 1.57
N TRP A 196 6.02 3.74 2.18
CA TRP A 196 5.26 4.33 3.27
C TRP A 196 4.53 3.24 4.08
N TYR A 197 4.28 3.46 5.38
CA TYR A 197 3.40 2.58 6.17
C TYR A 197 2.58 3.34 7.22
N SER A 198 1.55 2.67 7.77
CA SER A 198 0.79 3.11 8.95
C SER A 198 0.31 1.90 9.76
N ILE A 199 0.24 2.00 11.09
CA ILE A 199 -0.27 0.93 11.96
C ILE A 199 -1.81 0.88 11.85
N GLY A 200 -2.35 -0.27 11.44
CA GLY A 200 -3.76 -0.46 11.11
C GLY A 200 -4.10 0.06 9.72
N GLY A 201 -4.04 1.37 9.51
CA GLY A 201 -4.35 2.03 8.25
C GLY A 201 -5.67 1.57 7.63
N ARG A 202 -5.62 1.15 6.36
CA ARG A 202 -6.79 0.62 5.60
C ARG A 202 -7.31 -0.74 6.06
N TRP A 203 -6.69 -1.35 7.07
CA TRP A 203 -7.03 -2.68 7.55
C TRP A 203 -7.65 -2.63 8.96
N PRO A 204 -8.84 -2.04 9.12
CA PRO A 204 -9.56 -2.09 10.40
C PRO A 204 -10.03 -3.52 10.68
N CYS A 205 -10.44 -3.76 11.93
CA CYS A 205 -11.14 -4.98 12.34
C CYS A 205 -10.34 -6.29 12.20
N GLN A 206 -9.01 -6.23 12.31
CA GLN A 206 -8.17 -7.44 12.22
C GLN A 206 -7.99 -8.12 13.59
N LEU A 207 -7.70 -7.34 14.64
CA LEU A 207 -7.49 -7.88 15.99
C LEU A 207 -8.56 -7.39 16.95
N LEU A 208 -8.99 -8.25 17.87
CA LEU A 208 -10.05 -7.98 18.82
C LEU A 208 -9.58 -8.25 20.24
N VAL A 209 -9.80 -7.29 21.14
CA VAL A 209 -9.52 -7.43 22.58
C VAL A 209 -10.76 -7.13 23.41
N LYS A 210 -10.76 -7.52 24.69
CA LYS A 210 -11.81 -7.13 25.63
C LYS A 210 -11.75 -5.63 25.91
N ASP A 211 -12.89 -5.02 26.21
CA ASP A 211 -12.96 -3.60 26.57
C ASP A 211 -12.16 -3.20 27.81
N SER A 212 -11.84 -4.17 28.67
CA SER A 212 -11.00 -3.99 29.85
C SER A 212 -9.50 -4.03 29.55
N CYS A 213 -9.08 -4.32 28.32
CA CYS A 213 -7.67 -4.35 27.93
C CYS A 213 -7.13 -2.91 27.90
N THR A 214 -5.94 -2.70 28.47
CA THR A 214 -5.26 -1.40 28.53
C THR A 214 -4.06 -1.31 27.59
N GLU A 215 -3.47 -2.45 27.24
CA GLU A 215 -2.29 -2.54 26.36
C GLU A 215 -2.73 -2.89 24.93
N TYR A 216 -3.08 -1.86 24.17
CA TYR A 216 -3.47 -1.99 22.77
C TYR A 216 -3.14 -0.72 21.97
N VAL A 217 -3.16 -0.84 20.65
CA VAL A 217 -3.18 0.30 19.71
C VAL A 217 -4.56 0.35 19.06
N PRO A 218 -5.31 1.46 19.13
CA PRO A 218 -6.66 1.53 18.57
C PRO A 218 -6.66 1.32 17.05
N SER A 219 -7.73 0.71 16.52
CA SER A 219 -7.94 0.65 15.07
C SER A 219 -8.40 1.99 14.52
N GLU A 220 -7.88 2.35 13.34
CA GLU A 220 -8.38 3.46 12.55
C GLU A 220 -9.70 3.07 11.87
N PHE A 221 -10.66 3.99 11.84
CA PHE A 221 -11.94 3.81 11.13
C PHE A 221 -12.19 5.05 10.28
N GLU A 222 -12.46 4.89 8.99
CA GLU A 222 -12.83 6.03 8.16
C GLU A 222 -14.21 6.57 8.57
N PRO A 223 -14.46 7.89 8.44
CA PRO A 223 -15.78 8.46 8.66
C PRO A 223 -16.84 7.78 7.76
N GLY A 224 -17.75 7.03 8.38
CA GLY A 224 -18.79 6.23 7.70
C GLY A 224 -18.64 4.71 7.90
N ASP A 225 -17.47 4.23 8.33
CA ASP A 225 -17.23 2.82 8.64
C ASP A 225 -17.98 2.34 9.90
N ALA A 226 -18.33 3.28 10.79
CA ALA A 226 -18.97 3.00 12.07
C ALA A 226 -20.44 2.53 11.96
N ASP A 227 -21.06 2.58 10.78
CA ASP A 227 -22.51 2.34 10.60
C ASP A 227 -22.90 0.98 10.00
N GLY A 228 -21.98 0.00 9.96
CA GLY A 228 -22.25 -1.35 9.43
C GLY A 228 -21.61 -2.52 10.20
N ASP A 229 -21.34 -3.62 9.48
CA ASP A 229 -20.78 -4.91 9.94
C ASP A 229 -19.40 -4.81 10.63
N ARG A 230 -18.81 -3.61 10.67
CA ARG A 230 -17.49 -3.32 11.25
C ARG A 230 -17.53 -2.98 12.75
N ARG A 231 -18.72 -2.95 13.37
CA ARG A 231 -18.83 -2.74 14.83
C ARG A 231 -18.31 -3.95 15.61
N PRO A 232 -17.48 -3.75 16.65
CA PRO A 232 -17.01 -4.87 17.45
C PRO A 232 -18.18 -5.51 18.24
N PRO A 233 -18.11 -6.82 18.53
CA PRO A 233 -19.05 -7.46 19.44
C PRO A 233 -19.11 -6.75 20.81
N LYS A 234 -20.27 -6.76 21.47
CA LYS A 234 -20.43 -6.13 22.80
C LYS A 234 -19.40 -6.67 23.81
N GLY A 235 -18.69 -5.77 24.48
CA GLY A 235 -17.65 -6.10 25.46
C GLY A 235 -16.24 -6.23 24.86
N TYR A 236 -16.11 -5.93 23.57
CA TYR A 236 -14.86 -6.00 22.82
C TYR A 236 -14.64 -4.73 22.01
N ARG A 237 -13.40 -4.54 21.58
CA ARG A 237 -12.98 -3.49 20.65
C ARG A 237 -11.99 -4.01 19.63
N TRP A 238 -12.06 -3.42 18.43
CA TRP A 238 -11.07 -3.64 17.38
C TRP A 238 -9.81 -2.81 17.66
N VAL A 239 -8.66 -3.43 17.43
CA VAL A 239 -7.34 -2.86 17.68
C VAL A 239 -6.39 -3.18 16.53
N SER A 240 -5.41 -2.31 16.31
CA SER A 240 -4.33 -2.52 15.34
C SER A 240 -3.15 -3.26 15.96
N ALA A 241 -3.00 -3.24 17.28
CA ALA A 241 -1.99 -4.04 17.97
C ALA A 241 -2.43 -4.41 19.38
N ALA A 242 -1.98 -5.56 19.86
CA ALA A 242 -2.12 -6.00 21.24
C ALA A 242 -1.16 -7.14 21.56
N ARG A 243 -0.88 -7.37 22.85
CA ARG A 243 -0.19 -8.59 23.29
C ARG A 243 -0.97 -9.82 22.86
N MET A 244 -0.26 -10.87 22.42
CA MET A 244 -0.86 -12.12 21.96
C MET A 244 -1.85 -12.72 22.97
N LYS A 245 -1.54 -12.68 24.28
CA LYS A 245 -2.43 -13.15 25.34
C LYS A 245 -3.77 -12.42 25.44
N ASN A 246 -3.83 -11.18 24.96
CA ASN A 246 -5.01 -10.33 25.06
C ASN A 246 -5.93 -10.49 23.84
N ILE A 247 -5.44 -11.03 22.72
CA ILE A 247 -6.21 -11.18 21.47
C ILE A 247 -7.26 -12.30 21.63
N GLN A 248 -8.50 -12.00 21.25
CA GLN A 248 -9.67 -12.85 21.47
C GLN A 248 -10.03 -13.63 20.18
N TRP A 249 -9.18 -14.57 19.78
CA TRP A 249 -9.31 -15.33 18.53
C TRP A 249 -10.66 -16.03 18.34
N ASP A 250 -11.20 -16.66 19.39
CA ASP A 250 -12.52 -17.30 19.34
C ASP A 250 -13.65 -16.29 19.10
N ALA A 251 -13.53 -15.09 19.67
CA ALA A 251 -14.51 -14.03 19.49
C ALA A 251 -14.45 -13.46 18.06
N ILE A 252 -13.25 -13.31 17.48
CA ILE A 252 -13.07 -12.94 16.07
C ILE A 252 -13.74 -13.98 15.16
N ARG A 253 -13.45 -15.27 15.38
CA ARG A 253 -14.04 -16.37 14.60
C ARG A 253 -15.56 -16.39 14.70
N LYS A 254 -16.11 -16.26 15.91
CA LYS A 254 -17.56 -16.22 16.13
C LYS A 254 -18.21 -15.02 15.45
N HIS A 255 -17.59 -13.85 15.53
CA HIS A 255 -18.06 -12.65 14.88
C HIS A 255 -18.05 -12.80 13.35
N HIS A 256 -16.94 -13.27 12.78
CA HIS A 256 -16.83 -13.52 11.33
C HIS A 256 -17.91 -14.48 10.83
N ARG A 257 -18.12 -15.61 11.53
CA ARG A 257 -19.19 -16.56 11.18
C ARG A 257 -20.58 -15.96 11.30
N ALA A 258 -20.82 -15.09 12.29
CA ALA A 258 -22.10 -14.39 12.42
C ALA A 258 -22.36 -13.44 11.25
N VAL A 259 -21.34 -12.67 10.82
CA VAL A 259 -21.42 -11.78 9.65
C VAL A 259 -21.69 -12.59 8.37
N LEU A 260 -21.03 -13.73 8.19
CA LEU A 260 -21.30 -14.63 7.05
C LEU A 260 -22.73 -15.18 7.08
N ALA A 261 -23.26 -15.56 8.24
CA ALA A 261 -24.61 -16.06 8.39
C ALA A 261 -25.67 -14.97 8.12
N GLU A 262 -25.42 -13.73 8.53
CA GLU A 262 -26.26 -12.59 8.20
C GLU A 262 -26.23 -12.30 6.70
N ARG A 263 -25.04 -12.31 6.09
CA ARG A 263 -24.87 -12.18 4.64
C ARG A 263 -25.64 -13.26 3.87
N TYR A 264 -25.55 -14.52 4.29
CA TYR A 264 -26.32 -15.63 3.71
C TYR A 264 -27.83 -15.36 3.78
N SER A 265 -28.32 -14.93 4.96
CA SER A 265 -29.75 -14.64 5.17
C SER A 265 -30.24 -13.51 4.25
N ARG A 266 -29.44 -12.44 4.10
CA ARG A 266 -29.74 -11.32 3.18
C ARG A 266 -29.73 -11.77 1.72
N LEU A 267 -28.73 -12.54 1.29
CA LEU A 267 -28.67 -13.06 -0.08
C LEU A 267 -29.82 -14.02 -0.40
N LYS A 268 -30.21 -14.86 0.56
CA LYS A 268 -31.35 -15.77 0.44
C LYS A 268 -32.66 -15.00 0.25
N ASP A 269 -32.88 -13.95 1.05
CA ASP A 269 -34.06 -13.08 0.92
C ASP A 269 -34.09 -12.36 -0.44
N ILE A 270 -32.96 -11.80 -0.89
CA ILE A 270 -32.84 -11.17 -2.21
C ILE A 270 -33.18 -12.18 -3.33
N PHE A 271 -32.67 -13.42 -3.23
CA PHE A 271 -32.90 -14.44 -4.24
C PHE A 271 -34.39 -14.87 -4.30
N GLN A 272 -35.04 -14.98 -3.13
CA GLN A 272 -36.45 -15.36 -3.01
C GLN A 272 -37.40 -14.26 -3.50
N THR A 273 -37.13 -13.01 -3.11
CA THR A 273 -37.99 -11.86 -3.44
C THR A 273 -37.72 -11.30 -4.83
N ARG A 274 -36.52 -11.54 -5.38
CA ARG A 274 -35.99 -10.89 -6.59
C ARG A 274 -35.94 -9.35 -6.49
N VAL A 275 -36.03 -8.81 -5.27
CA VAL A 275 -35.92 -7.37 -5.00
C VAL A 275 -34.46 -7.05 -4.68
N LEU A 276 -33.83 -6.27 -5.56
CA LEU A 276 -32.45 -5.84 -5.37
C LEU A 276 -32.41 -4.56 -4.52
N PRO A 277 -31.67 -4.54 -3.39
CA PRO A 277 -31.46 -3.32 -2.63
C PRO A 277 -30.78 -2.24 -3.47
N GLN A 278 -31.04 -0.97 -3.14
CA GLN A 278 -30.34 0.15 -3.78
C GLN A 278 -28.82 0.00 -3.56
N GLY A 279 -28.04 0.15 -4.64
CA GLY A 279 -26.58 -0.01 -4.60
C GLY A 279 -26.09 -1.46 -4.60
N PHE A 280 -26.98 -2.46 -4.75
CA PHE A 280 -26.58 -3.84 -4.94
C PHE A 280 -26.21 -4.12 -6.40
N TYR A 281 -24.98 -4.59 -6.64
CA TYR A 281 -24.43 -4.81 -7.98
C TYR A 281 -24.54 -6.27 -8.48
N GLY A 282 -25.07 -7.17 -7.65
CA GLY A 282 -25.25 -8.58 -8.02
C GLY A 282 -26.47 -8.81 -8.92
N LYS A 283 -26.44 -9.90 -9.69
CA LYS A 283 -27.52 -10.34 -10.58
C LYS A 283 -28.12 -11.65 -10.08
N CYS A 284 -29.45 -11.70 -9.98
CA CYS A 284 -30.16 -12.94 -9.65
C CYS A 284 -30.37 -13.77 -10.92
N GLU A 285 -29.71 -14.91 -11.03
CA GLU A 285 -29.82 -15.87 -12.13
C GLU A 285 -30.73 -17.04 -11.75
N GLU A 286 -30.79 -18.10 -12.56
CA GLU A 286 -31.54 -19.33 -12.24
C GLU A 286 -30.86 -20.13 -11.12
N ASP A 287 -29.53 -20.21 -11.15
CA ASP A 287 -28.73 -21.04 -10.24
C ASP A 287 -28.31 -20.32 -8.95
N GLY A 288 -28.63 -19.04 -8.78
CA GLY A 288 -28.27 -18.26 -7.60
C GLY A 288 -28.05 -16.77 -7.86
N ILE A 289 -27.18 -16.13 -7.07
CA ILE A 289 -26.80 -14.72 -7.24
C ILE A 289 -25.34 -14.62 -7.68
N GLN A 290 -25.11 -13.95 -8.81
CA GLN A 290 -23.78 -13.67 -9.35
C GLN A 290 -23.31 -12.25 -9.02
N LEU A 291 -22.03 -12.10 -8.67
CA LEU A 291 -21.35 -10.82 -8.49
C LEU A 291 -19.91 -10.97 -8.99
N GLY A 292 -19.46 -10.07 -9.87
CA GLY A 292 -18.08 -10.10 -10.39
C GLY A 292 -17.71 -11.35 -11.20
N GLY A 293 -18.70 -12.09 -11.73
CA GLY A 293 -18.48 -13.36 -12.43
C GLY A 293 -18.48 -14.59 -11.51
N GLU A 294 -18.58 -14.40 -10.19
CA GLU A 294 -18.66 -15.48 -9.22
C GLU A 294 -20.06 -15.69 -8.67
N LEU A 295 -20.41 -16.94 -8.37
CA LEU A 295 -21.68 -17.31 -7.76
C LEU A 295 -21.58 -17.16 -6.22
N ILE A 296 -21.94 -15.98 -5.72
CA ILE A 296 -21.83 -15.65 -4.29
C ILE A 296 -22.90 -16.32 -3.42
N PHE A 297 -24.05 -16.67 -4.00
CA PHE A 297 -25.11 -17.45 -3.37
C PHE A 297 -25.58 -18.53 -4.34
N ARG A 298 -25.74 -19.76 -3.88
CA ARG A 298 -26.18 -20.90 -4.71
C ARG A 298 -27.61 -21.27 -4.35
N LYS A 299 -28.44 -21.56 -5.36
CA LYS A 299 -29.79 -22.07 -5.16
C LYS A 299 -29.74 -23.38 -4.34
N ASP A 300 -30.67 -23.51 -3.40
CA ASP A 300 -30.82 -24.67 -2.50
C ASP A 300 -29.64 -24.94 -1.53
N GLU A 301 -28.60 -24.10 -1.53
CA GLU A 301 -27.48 -24.18 -0.58
C GLU A 301 -27.94 -23.86 0.85
N THR A 302 -27.63 -24.76 1.77
CA THR A 302 -27.85 -24.57 3.21
C THR A 302 -26.85 -23.57 3.80
N LEU A 303 -27.15 -23.02 4.98
CA LEU A 303 -26.21 -22.14 5.68
C LEU A 303 -24.86 -22.84 5.94
N GLU A 304 -24.87 -24.13 6.28
CA GLU A 304 -23.63 -24.88 6.57
C GLU A 304 -22.78 -25.09 5.31
N GLU A 305 -23.40 -25.40 4.16
CA GLU A 305 -22.67 -25.50 2.89
C GLU A 305 -22.10 -24.15 2.45
N TYR A 306 -22.87 -23.07 2.64
CA TYR A 306 -22.40 -21.70 2.39
C TYR A 306 -21.19 -21.38 3.27
N LEU A 307 -21.29 -21.60 4.59
CA LEU A 307 -20.19 -21.36 5.52
C LEU A 307 -18.97 -22.23 5.17
N PHE A 308 -19.15 -23.50 4.84
CA PHE A 308 -18.05 -24.37 4.41
C PHE A 308 -17.31 -23.82 3.18
N ARG A 309 -18.04 -23.20 2.25
CA ARG A 309 -17.48 -22.62 1.04
C ARG A 309 -16.84 -21.24 1.25
N THR A 310 -17.42 -20.40 2.10
CA THR A 310 -17.03 -18.97 2.21
C THR A 310 -16.21 -18.63 3.44
N ASP A 311 -16.29 -19.43 4.51
CA ASP A 311 -15.44 -19.27 5.70
C ASP A 311 -14.06 -19.85 5.39
N TRP A 312 -13.17 -18.98 4.90
CA TRP A 312 -11.78 -19.34 4.59
C TRP A 312 -10.98 -19.66 5.85
N TYR A 313 -11.40 -19.15 7.01
CA TYR A 313 -10.71 -19.38 8.28
C TYR A 313 -11.15 -20.66 8.99
N ARG A 314 -12.12 -21.41 8.45
CA ARG A 314 -12.78 -22.53 9.14
C ARG A 314 -11.82 -23.60 9.68
N THR A 315 -10.69 -23.83 9.00
CA THR A 315 -9.68 -24.83 9.37
C THR A 315 -8.45 -24.24 10.04
N ARG A 316 -8.26 -22.91 9.98
CA ARG A 316 -7.07 -22.23 10.49
C ARG A 316 -7.12 -22.07 11.99
N LYS A 317 -5.97 -22.06 12.65
CA LYS A 317 -5.88 -21.75 14.10
C LYS A 317 -6.22 -20.29 14.35
N TYR A 318 -5.66 -19.39 13.54
CA TYR A 318 -5.88 -17.95 13.63
C TYR A 318 -6.77 -17.47 12.47
N PRO A 319 -7.89 -16.77 12.73
CA PRO A 319 -8.79 -16.26 11.69
C PRO A 319 -8.27 -14.96 11.06
N MET A 320 -7.06 -15.03 10.47
CA MET A 320 -6.40 -13.90 9.81
C MET A 320 -6.45 -14.04 8.28
N PRO A 321 -6.68 -12.93 7.55
CA PRO A 321 -6.57 -12.93 6.09
C PRO A 321 -5.15 -13.30 5.66
N THR A 322 -5.03 -13.75 4.41
CA THR A 322 -3.72 -13.87 3.77
C THR A 322 -3.09 -12.49 3.66
N CYS A 323 -1.89 -12.34 4.21
CA CYS A 323 -1.14 -11.09 4.30
C CYS A 323 0.35 -11.41 4.37
N ASN A 324 1.21 -10.43 4.12
CA ASN A 324 2.64 -10.55 4.40
C ASN A 324 2.88 -10.58 5.92
N PHE A 325 4.04 -11.04 6.35
CA PHE A 325 4.45 -10.88 7.74
C PHE A 325 5.95 -10.68 7.91
N LEU A 326 6.32 -9.97 8.97
CA LEU A 326 7.69 -9.76 9.42
C LEU A 326 7.83 -10.34 10.82
N ASP A 327 8.70 -11.33 10.97
CA ASP A 327 8.92 -11.98 12.25
C ASP A 327 9.87 -11.19 13.18
N LEU A 328 10.02 -11.67 14.42
CA LEU A 328 10.88 -11.06 15.43
C LEU A 328 12.37 -11.15 15.10
N ASP A 329 12.76 -12.08 14.23
CA ASP A 329 14.15 -12.27 13.78
C ASP A 329 14.48 -11.41 12.55
N GLY A 330 13.51 -10.64 12.06
CA GLY A 330 13.66 -9.75 10.91
C GLY A 330 13.48 -10.47 9.57
N ASN A 331 12.87 -11.66 9.54
CA ASN A 331 12.56 -12.33 8.28
C ASN A 331 11.22 -11.81 7.74
N TRP A 332 11.28 -11.16 6.58
CA TRP A 332 10.10 -10.79 5.83
C TRP A 332 9.65 -11.95 4.95
N GLU A 333 8.44 -12.42 5.20
CA GLU A 333 7.78 -13.40 4.38
C GLU A 333 6.61 -12.70 3.66
N GLY A 334 6.55 -12.86 2.35
CA GLY A 334 5.52 -12.25 1.51
C GLY A 334 5.87 -12.40 0.04
N GLU A 335 4.88 -12.33 -0.85
CA GLU A 335 5.17 -12.44 -2.30
C GLU A 335 5.74 -11.12 -2.84
N ALA A 336 6.80 -11.22 -3.65
CA ALA A 336 7.31 -10.12 -4.48
C ALA A 336 6.27 -9.61 -5.52
N SER A 337 5.16 -10.35 -5.71
CA SER A 337 4.09 -10.06 -6.68
C SER A 337 2.80 -9.62 -5.98
N PHE A 338 2.79 -8.41 -5.41
CA PHE A 338 1.61 -7.55 -5.27
C PHE A 338 0.24 -8.23 -4.99
N GLY A 339 0.12 -8.98 -3.88
CA GLY A 339 -1.16 -9.17 -3.18
C GLY A 339 -2.31 -9.86 -3.94
N TRP A 340 -2.02 -10.61 -5.01
CA TRP A 340 -2.99 -11.48 -5.68
C TRP A 340 -2.50 -12.92 -5.64
N ASN A 341 -2.41 -13.48 -4.43
CA ASN A 341 -1.87 -14.83 -4.26
C ASN A 341 -2.70 -15.86 -5.05
N SER A 342 -1.99 -16.75 -5.75
CA SER A 342 -2.48 -18.11 -5.91
C SER A 342 -2.37 -18.80 -4.56
N TYR A 343 -3.50 -19.20 -3.98
CA TYR A 343 -3.61 -19.93 -2.72
C TYR A 343 -2.69 -21.18 -2.68
N SER A 344 -1.47 -21.05 -2.14
CA SER A 344 -0.65 -22.22 -1.78
C SER A 344 -0.84 -22.50 -0.29
N GLN A 345 -1.01 -23.79 0.05
CA GLN A 345 -1.14 -24.24 1.43
C GLN A 345 0.11 -23.88 2.26
N ASP A 346 1.29 -23.96 1.62
CA ASP A 346 2.58 -23.69 2.24
C ASP A 346 2.67 -22.28 2.86
N TRP A 347 2.01 -21.29 2.26
CA TRP A 347 1.97 -19.92 2.77
C TRP A 347 1.08 -19.78 4.02
N GLU A 348 -0.09 -20.41 4.00
CA GLU A 348 -1.02 -20.35 5.13
C GLU A 348 -0.41 -21.02 6.37
N ASP A 349 0.33 -22.11 6.16
CA ASP A 349 1.05 -22.85 7.20
C ASP A 349 2.18 -21.98 7.78
N ALA A 350 2.97 -21.28 6.95
CA ALA A 350 4.02 -20.37 7.41
C ALA A 350 3.48 -19.23 8.30
N LEU A 351 2.33 -18.64 7.92
CA LEU A 351 1.68 -17.62 8.74
C LEU A 351 1.14 -18.19 10.06
N ASP A 352 0.57 -19.41 10.05
CA ASP A 352 0.10 -20.07 11.27
C ASP A 352 1.26 -20.46 12.20
N ASP A 353 2.42 -20.82 11.63
CA ASP A 353 3.65 -21.11 12.35
C ASP A 353 4.24 -19.86 12.99
N PHE A 354 4.34 -18.75 12.24
CA PHE A 354 4.72 -17.43 12.78
C PHE A 354 3.86 -17.05 13.98
N LEU A 355 2.54 -17.05 13.83
CA LEU A 355 1.61 -16.72 14.91
C LEU A 355 1.64 -17.73 16.06
N SER A 356 2.04 -18.98 15.81
CA SER A 356 2.19 -20.00 16.85
C SER A 356 3.52 -19.90 17.59
N GLY A 357 4.55 -19.32 16.96
CA GLY A 357 5.86 -19.09 17.55
C GLY A 357 5.90 -17.92 18.54
N LEU A 358 4.95 -16.97 18.44
CA LEU A 358 4.89 -15.82 19.33
C LEU A 358 4.56 -16.21 20.79
N SER A 359 5.29 -15.59 21.71
CA SER A 359 5.04 -15.63 23.15
C SER A 359 3.73 -14.91 23.49
N PRO A 360 3.04 -15.28 24.59
CA PRO A 360 1.89 -14.54 25.10
C PRO A 360 2.15 -13.05 25.36
N GLU A 361 3.41 -12.67 25.60
CA GLU A 361 3.83 -11.28 25.87
C GLU A 361 4.20 -10.49 24.62
N ASP A 362 4.47 -11.16 23.50
CA ASP A 362 4.79 -10.48 22.24
C ASP A 362 3.57 -9.70 21.73
N VAL A 363 3.83 -8.56 21.12
CA VAL A 363 2.78 -7.68 20.58
C VAL A 363 2.65 -7.97 19.09
N LEU A 364 1.49 -8.45 18.68
CA LEU A 364 1.15 -8.58 17.26
C LEU A 364 0.59 -7.24 16.78
N VAL A 365 1.07 -6.79 15.62
CA VAL A 365 0.75 -5.49 15.02
C VAL A 365 0.28 -5.70 13.58
N VAL A 366 -0.79 -5.00 13.23
CA VAL A 366 -1.35 -4.88 11.89
C VAL A 366 -0.76 -3.63 11.25
N VAL A 367 -0.17 -3.75 10.06
CA VAL A 367 0.48 -2.66 9.35
C VAL A 367 -0.09 -2.56 7.92
N ASP A 368 -0.49 -1.36 7.53
CA ASP A 368 -0.80 -1.01 6.14
C ASP A 368 0.47 -0.48 5.48
N CYS A 369 1.10 -1.31 4.64
CA CYS A 369 2.28 -0.94 3.87
C CYS A 369 1.88 -0.46 2.47
N HIS A 370 2.64 0.50 1.94
CA HIS A 370 2.53 1.04 0.60
C HIS A 370 3.82 0.85 -0.19
N ILE A 371 3.69 0.71 -1.51
CA ILE A 371 4.77 0.69 -2.51
C ILE A 371 4.35 1.35 -3.83
#